data_AF-A0A961MLP7-F1
#
_entry.id   AF-A0A961MLP7-F1
#
_cell.length_a   1.000
_cell.length_b   1.000
_cell.length_c   1.000
_cell.angle_alpha   90.00
_cell.angle_beta   90.00
_cell.angle_gamma   90.00
#
_symmetry.space_group_name_H-M   'P 1'
#
loop_
_entity.id
_entity.type
_entity.pdbx_description
1 polymer ?
#
loop_
_entity_poly.entity_id
_entity_poly.type
_entity_poly.pdbx_seq_one_letter_code
_entity_poly.pdbx_strand_id
1 'polypeptide(L)'
;TQHKNRNTNPVRMEIPVIPELQKIIDATPTGDLTFLQTAFNRPFTSNGFGNRFRKWCDEAKLSQCSVHGLRKAAAARLAELGCTEQEIMAITGHRTSKEVTRYTRAARQKTRAESALKRMSGEQK
;
A
#
# COMPACT_ATOMS: atom_id res chain seq x y z
N THR A 1 -0.11 10.00 -11.60
CA THR A 1 -1.29 10.70 -11.04
C THR A 1 -2.30 9.68 -10.56
N GLN A 2 -2.93 9.88 -9.39
CA GLN A 2 -4.02 8.99 -8.94
C GLN A 2 -5.19 9.02 -9.94
N HIS A 3 -5.84 7.86 -10.13
CA HIS A 3 -6.99 7.76 -11.04
C HIS A 3 -8.21 8.54 -10.52
N LYS A 4 -8.46 8.49 -9.20
CA LYS A 4 -9.52 9.25 -8.55
C LYS A 4 -9.21 10.75 -8.65
N ASN A 5 -10.22 11.55 -9.00
CA ASN A 5 -10.13 13.02 -9.17
C ASN A 5 -9.14 13.49 -10.26
N ARG A 6 -8.70 12.60 -11.16
CA ARG A 6 -7.70 12.97 -12.19
C ARG A 6 -8.15 14.13 -13.11
N ASN A 7 -9.46 14.27 -13.31
CA ASN A 7 -10.04 15.31 -14.19
C ASN A 7 -10.37 16.62 -13.45
N THR A 8 -10.37 16.64 -12.11
CA THR A 8 -10.83 17.78 -11.30
C THR A 8 -9.76 18.31 -10.37
N ASN A 9 -9.04 17.44 -9.66
CA ASN A 9 -7.96 17.80 -8.76
C ASN A 9 -6.90 16.69 -8.76
N PRO A 10 -6.02 16.65 -9.77
CA PRO A 10 -5.06 15.57 -9.96
C PRO A 10 -4.04 15.52 -8.82
N VAL A 11 -3.91 14.35 -8.18
CA VAL A 11 -2.79 14.09 -7.24
C VAL A 11 -1.65 13.45 -8.00
N ARG A 12 -0.50 14.14 -8.09
CA ARG A 12 0.76 13.50 -8.47
C ARG A 12 1.41 12.89 -7.24
N MET A 13 2.00 11.71 -7.42
CA MET A 13 2.74 11.00 -6.38
C MET A 13 3.98 10.41 -7.03
N GLU A 14 5.08 10.47 -6.30
CA GLU A 14 6.34 9.83 -6.65
C GLU A 14 6.60 8.78 -5.58
N ILE A 15 6.57 7.52 -5.99
CA ILE A 15 6.76 6.38 -5.08
C ILE A 15 7.98 5.63 -5.58
N PRO A 16 9.07 5.58 -4.80
CA PRO A 16 10.24 4.79 -5.14
C PRO A 16 9.88 3.31 -5.28
N VAL A 17 10.41 2.67 -6.33
CA VAL A 17 10.29 1.22 -6.51
C VAL A 17 11.33 0.56 -5.63
N ILE A 18 10.90 -0.25 -4.66
CA ILE A 18 11.80 -1.03 -3.83
C ILE A 18 12.43 -2.17 -4.64
N PRO A 19 13.66 -2.62 -4.32
CA PRO A 19 14.35 -3.65 -5.11
C PRO A 19 13.55 -4.93 -5.31
N GLU A 20 12.81 -5.34 -4.28
CA GLU A 20 11.97 -6.54 -4.34
C GLU A 20 10.84 -6.41 -5.37
N LEU A 21 10.21 -5.23 -5.45
CA LEU A 21 9.18 -4.97 -6.44
C LEU A 21 9.78 -4.92 -7.85
N GLN A 22 10.97 -4.33 -8.01
CA GLN A 22 11.67 -4.29 -9.30
C GLN A 22 11.93 -5.71 -9.82
N LYS A 23 12.48 -6.60 -8.98
CA LYS A 23 12.72 -8.01 -9.36
C LYS A 23 11.45 -8.72 -9.82
N ILE A 24 10.33 -8.47 -9.15
CA ILE A 24 9.04 -9.08 -9.52
C ILE A 24 8.55 -8.51 -10.86
N ILE A 25 8.69 -7.20 -11.08
CA ILE A 25 8.32 -6.58 -12.35
C ILE A 25 9.17 -7.16 -13.49
N ASP A 26 10.49 -7.26 -13.30
CA ASP A 26 11.42 -7.78 -14.32
C ASP A 26 11.14 -9.25 -14.66
N ALA A 27 10.72 -10.05 -13.68
CA ALA A 27 10.40 -11.46 -13.86
C ALA A 27 8.98 -11.72 -14.41
N THR A 28 8.11 -10.69 -14.44
CA THR A 28 6.72 -10.84 -14.87
C THR A 28 6.56 -10.33 -16.30
N PRO A 29 5.91 -11.08 -17.21
CA PRO A 29 5.52 -10.53 -18.51
C PRO A 29 4.58 -9.33 -18.32
N THR A 30 5.06 -8.14 -18.66
CA THR A 30 4.30 -6.88 -18.61
C THR A 30 3.99 -6.36 -20.00
N GLY A 31 3.08 -5.39 -20.09
CA GLY A 31 2.79 -4.69 -21.35
C GLY A 31 3.67 -3.48 -21.63
N ASP A 32 3.64 -3.02 -22.88
CA ASP A 32 4.38 -1.83 -23.34
C ASP A 32 4.01 -0.55 -22.54
N LEU A 33 2.71 -0.35 -22.28
CA LEU A 33 2.20 0.86 -21.60
C LEU A 33 1.66 0.59 -20.19
N THR A 34 1.47 -0.68 -19.81
CA THR A 34 0.83 -1.06 -18.54
C THR A 34 1.43 -2.33 -17.98
N PHE A 35 1.76 -2.31 -16.68
CA PHE A 35 2.28 -3.49 -15.98
C PHE A 35 1.26 -4.62 -15.85
N LEU A 36 -0.02 -4.31 -15.63
CA LEU A 36 -1.06 -5.31 -15.36
C LEU A 36 -1.91 -5.57 -16.61
N GLN A 37 -1.66 -6.72 -17.25
CA GLN A 37 -2.41 -7.17 -18.42
C GLN A 37 -3.28 -8.41 -18.15
N THR A 38 -4.40 -8.48 -18.85
CA THR A 38 -5.23 -9.68 -18.97
C THR A 38 -4.53 -10.74 -19.82
N ALA A 39 -5.05 -11.98 -19.81
CA ALA A 39 -4.55 -13.07 -20.65
C ALA A 39 -4.65 -12.80 -22.17
N PHE A 40 -5.36 -11.73 -22.58
CA PHE A 40 -5.49 -11.30 -23.98
C PHE A 40 -4.57 -10.10 -24.30
N ASN A 41 -3.54 -9.84 -23.49
CA ASN A 41 -2.61 -8.72 -23.62
C ASN A 41 -3.29 -7.33 -23.63
N ARG A 42 -4.45 -7.22 -22.96
CA ARG A 42 -5.16 -5.95 -22.78
C ARG A 42 -5.01 -5.45 -21.34
N PRO A 43 -4.90 -4.13 -21.10
CA PRO A 43 -4.91 -3.59 -19.74
C PRO A 43 -6.14 -4.01 -18.96
N PHE A 44 -5.99 -4.30 -17.66
CA PHE A 44 -7.15 -4.50 -16.81
C PHE A 44 -7.98 -3.22 -16.64
N THR A 45 -9.30 -3.37 -16.61
CA THR A 45 -10.17 -2.34 -16.00
C THR A 45 -10.10 -2.45 -14.48
N SER A 46 -10.42 -1.38 -13.75
CA SER A 46 -10.44 -1.39 -12.28
C SER A 46 -11.31 -2.52 -11.72
N ASN A 47 -12.52 -2.69 -12.28
CA ASN A 47 -13.44 -3.76 -11.86
C ASN A 47 -12.93 -5.14 -12.28
N GLY A 48 -12.37 -5.27 -13.49
CA GLY A 48 -11.83 -6.53 -14.00
C GLY A 48 -10.67 -7.04 -13.14
N PHE A 49 -9.75 -6.15 -12.74
CA PHE A 49 -8.66 -6.50 -11.83
C PHE A 49 -9.18 -6.92 -10.46
N GLY A 50 -10.12 -6.17 -9.89
CA GLY A 50 -10.74 -6.51 -8.60
C GLY A 50 -11.37 -7.90 -8.58
N ASN A 51 -12.14 -8.23 -9.62
CA ASN A 51 -12.77 -9.54 -9.77
C ASN A 51 -11.74 -10.65 -9.94
N ARG A 52 -10.68 -10.44 -10.73
CA ARG A 52 -9.63 -11.44 -10.92
C ARG A 52 -8.85 -11.68 -9.63
N PHE A 53 -8.52 -10.62 -8.90
CA PHE A 53 -7.79 -10.74 -7.64
C PHE A 53 -8.61 -11.44 -6.56
N ARG A 54 -9.94 -11.23 -6.51
CA ARG A 54 -10.84 -12.02 -5.63
C ARG A 54 -10.70 -13.51 -5.91
N LYS A 55 -10.73 -13.92 -7.19
CA LYS A 55 -10.52 -15.32 -7.58
C LYS A 55 -9.16 -15.84 -7.11
N TRP A 56 -8.07 -15.07 -7.28
CA TRP A 56 -6.76 -15.45 -6.76
C TRP A 56 -6.74 -15.61 -5.23
N CYS A 57 -7.44 -14.74 -4.49
CA CYS A 57 -7.60 -14.91 -3.05
C CYS A 57 -8.38 -16.19 -2.71
N ASP A 58 -9.41 -16.54 -3.46
CA ASP A 58 -10.17 -17.78 -3.25
C ASP A 58 -9.32 -19.02 -3.54
N GLU A 59 -8.59 -19.02 -4.65
CA GLU A 59 -7.64 -20.07 -5.04
C GLU A 59 -6.55 -20.26 -3.96
N ALA A 60 -6.09 -19.17 -3.35
CA ALA A 60 -5.13 -19.19 -2.24
C ALA A 60 -5.75 -19.49 -0.85
N LYS A 61 -7.06 -19.77 -0.77
CA LYS A 61 -7.80 -19.97 0.48
C LYS A 61 -7.76 -18.77 1.46
N LEU A 62 -7.70 -17.56 0.92
CA LEU A 62 -7.69 -16.28 1.63
C LEU A 62 -9.02 -15.54 1.43
N SER A 63 -10.13 -16.13 1.86
CA SER A 63 -11.49 -15.58 1.68
C SER A 63 -11.65 -14.18 2.28
N GLN A 64 -10.92 -13.87 3.35
CA GLN A 64 -10.92 -12.58 4.05
C GLN A 64 -10.13 -11.46 3.34
N CYS A 65 -9.33 -11.77 2.32
CA CYS A 65 -8.43 -10.82 1.67
C CYS A 65 -9.05 -10.19 0.41
N SER A 66 -8.60 -8.99 0.04
CA SER A 66 -9.01 -8.32 -1.20
C SER A 66 -7.96 -7.32 -1.66
N VAL A 67 -8.07 -6.83 -2.90
CA VAL A 67 -7.19 -5.74 -3.43
C VAL A 67 -7.21 -4.53 -2.52
N HIS A 68 -8.40 -4.13 -2.06
CA HIS A 68 -8.55 -2.97 -1.18
C HIS A 68 -7.82 -3.18 0.16
N GLY A 69 -7.75 -4.42 0.63
CA GLY A 69 -7.00 -4.82 1.82
C GLY A 69 -5.50 -4.57 1.71
N LEU A 70 -4.90 -4.61 0.51
CA LEU A 70 -3.46 -4.43 0.32
C LEU A 70 -2.98 -3.05 0.79
N ARG A 71 -3.72 -1.97 0.46
CA ARG A 71 -3.35 -0.62 0.91
C ARG A 71 -3.44 -0.48 2.43
N LYS A 72 -4.44 -1.12 3.05
CA LYS A 72 -4.57 -1.15 4.52
C LYS A 72 -3.42 -1.91 5.16
N ALA A 73 -3.06 -3.06 4.59
CA ALA A 73 -1.95 -3.88 5.05
C ALA A 73 -0.60 -3.14 4.93
N ALA A 74 -0.37 -2.41 3.83
CA ALA A 74 0.82 -1.58 3.67
C ALA A 74 0.89 -0.47 4.73
N ALA A 75 -0.23 0.24 4.98
CA ALA A 75 -0.30 1.26 6.02
C ALA A 75 -0.02 0.69 7.42
N ALA A 76 -0.58 -0.47 7.74
CA ALA A 76 -0.37 -1.16 9.01
C ALA A 76 1.11 -1.57 9.19
N ARG A 77 1.71 -2.23 8.19
CA ARG A 77 3.11 -2.64 8.21
C ARG A 77 4.07 -1.47 8.40
N LEU A 78 3.85 -0.36 7.69
CA LEU A 78 4.66 0.85 7.86
C LEU A 78 4.51 1.43 9.28
N ALA A 79 3.32 1.39 9.86
CA ALA A 79 3.12 1.84 11.24
C ALA A 79 3.81 0.92 12.27
N GLU A 80 3.81 -0.39 12.04
CA GLU A 80 4.54 -1.36 12.87
C GLU A 80 6.06 -1.10 12.82
N LEU A 81 6.58 -0.72 11.65
CA LEU A 81 7.97 -0.27 11.46
C LEU A 81 8.27 1.11 12.08
N GLY A 82 7.29 1.76 12.69
CA GLY A 82 7.47 3.05 13.36
C GLY A 82 7.37 4.27 12.45
N CYS A 83 6.96 4.13 11.19
CA CYS A 83 6.75 5.27 10.30
C CYS A 83 5.66 6.21 10.85
N THR A 84 5.90 7.50 10.64
CA THR A 84 4.98 8.59 10.97
C THR A 84 3.72 8.55 10.10
N GLU A 85 2.70 9.30 10.51
CA GLU A 85 1.47 9.46 9.72
C GLU A 85 1.76 10.04 8.34
N GLN A 86 2.64 11.03 8.29
CA GLN A 86 3.03 11.75 7.09
C GLN A 86 3.76 10.84 6.09
N GLU A 87 4.72 10.03 6.56
CA GLU A 87 5.42 9.05 5.72
C GLU A 87 4.46 8.00 5.15
N ILE A 88 3.55 7.48 5.99
CA ILE A 88 2.55 6.50 5.54
C ILE A 88 1.61 7.14 4.50
N MET A 89 1.17 8.38 4.73
CA MET A 89 0.33 9.12 3.78
C MET A 89 1.04 9.36 2.45
N ALA A 90 2.34 9.69 2.47
CA ALA A 90 3.14 9.89 1.27
C ALA A 90 3.20 8.62 0.38
N ILE A 91 3.32 7.45 1.01
CA ILE A 91 3.35 6.16 0.28
C ILE A 91 1.95 5.72 -0.17
N THR A 92 0.95 5.87 0.69
CA THR A 92 -0.40 5.32 0.46
C THR A 92 -1.32 6.25 -0.33
N GLY A 93 -0.95 7.52 -0.47
CA GLY A 93 -1.70 8.54 -1.21
C GLY A 93 -2.94 9.08 -0.51
N HIS A 94 -3.04 8.90 0.81
CA HIS A 94 -4.14 9.47 1.59
C HIS A 94 -3.91 10.98 1.78
N ARG A 95 -4.95 11.79 1.54
CA ARG A 95 -4.91 13.25 1.77
C ARG A 95 -5.27 13.65 3.18
N THR A 96 -6.00 12.80 3.91
CA THR A 96 -6.40 13.06 5.29
C THR A 96 -5.90 11.95 6.19
N SER A 97 -5.51 12.30 7.42
CA SER A 97 -5.00 11.35 8.40
C SER A 97 -6.08 10.42 8.95
N LYS A 98 -7.37 10.77 8.86
CA LYS A 98 -8.49 9.98 9.43
C LYS A 98 -8.46 8.51 9.02
N GLU A 99 -8.28 8.22 7.74
CA GLU A 99 -8.24 6.83 7.24
C GLU A 99 -6.97 6.12 7.67
N VAL A 100 -5.81 6.78 7.58
CA VAL A 100 -4.53 6.21 8.01
C VAL A 100 -4.56 5.89 9.50
N THR A 101 -4.95 6.84 10.33
CA THR A 101 -5.07 6.69 11.78
C THR A 101 -6.00 5.54 12.16
N ARG A 102 -7.11 5.33 11.43
CA ARG A 102 -7.97 4.17 11.65
C ARG A 102 -7.23 2.84 11.43
N TYR A 103 -6.40 2.73 10.39
CA TYR A 103 -5.71 1.48 10.07
C TYR A 103 -4.50 1.20 10.97
N THR A 104 -3.93 2.24 11.58
CA THR A 104 -2.64 2.14 12.26
C THR A 104 -2.74 2.33 13.78
N ARG A 105 -3.93 2.63 14.33
CA ARG A 105 -4.13 2.96 15.75
C ARG A 105 -3.55 1.90 16.70
N ALA A 106 -3.79 0.63 16.40
CA ALA A 106 -3.31 -0.49 17.22
C ALA A 106 -1.79 -0.66 17.15
N ALA A 107 -1.24 -0.73 15.93
CA ALA A 107 0.21 -0.84 15.70
C ALA A 107 1.00 0.30 16.35
N ARG A 108 0.47 1.53 16.28
CA ARG A 108 1.15 2.73 16.79
C ARG A 108 1.26 2.78 18.30
N GLN A 109 0.28 2.29 19.05
CA GLN A 109 0.29 2.46 20.50
C GLN A 109 1.52 1.78 21.11
N LYS A 110 1.80 0.55 20.68
CA LYS A 110 2.96 -0.23 21.14
C LYS A 110 4.28 0.43 20.72
N THR A 111 4.49 0.66 19.43
CA THR A 111 5.76 1.21 18.91
C THR A 111 6.03 2.63 19.42
N ARG A 112 5.00 3.46 19.59
CA ARG A 112 5.16 4.81 20.18
C ARG A 112 5.49 4.75 21.66
N ALA A 113 4.89 3.83 22.42
CA ALA A 113 5.23 3.64 23.83
C ALA A 113 6.69 3.19 23.99
N GLU A 114 7.13 2.20 23.21
CA GLU A 114 8.52 1.74 23.20
C GLU A 114 9.50 2.87 22.81
N SER A 115 9.22 3.59 21.72
CA SER A 115 10.04 4.73 21.31
C SER A 115 10.06 5.86 22.34
N ALA A 116 8.94 6.15 23.01
CA ALA A 116 8.87 7.21 24.01
C ALA A 116 9.66 6.83 25.26
N LEU A 117 9.51 5.59 25.74
CA LEU A 117 10.27 5.08 26.89
C LEU A 117 11.76 5.01 26.60
N LYS A 118 12.16 4.58 25.40
CA LYS A 118 13.57 4.56 24.97
C LYS A 118 14.20 5.96 24.94
N ARG A 119 13.44 6.98 24.51
CA ARG A 119 13.88 8.38 24.56
C ARG A 119 13.97 8.90 25.99
N MET A 120 13.05 8.48 26.85
CA MET A 120 13.02 8.86 28.26
C MET A 120 14.15 8.21 29.07
N SER A 121 14.54 6.97 28.76
CA SER A 121 15.62 6.23 29.43
C SER A 121 17.03 6.66 28.99
N GLY A 122 17.16 7.58 28.03
CA GLY A 122 18.47 8.04 27.53
C GLY A 122 19.20 7.03 26.63
N GLU A 123 18.55 5.93 26.24
CA GLU A 123 19.11 4.93 25.31
C GLU A 123 19.00 5.41 23.86
N GLN A 124 19.75 6.46 23.50
CA GLN A 124 19.98 6.79 22.09
C GLN A 124 21.15 5.94 21.58
N LYS A 125 20.88 5.12 20.56
CA LYS A 125 21.90 4.65 19.63
C LYS A 125 22.11 5.72 18.57
#